data_AF-A0A959ITX9-F1
#
_entry.id   AF-A0A959ITX9-F1
#
_cell.length_a   1.000
_cell.length_b   1.000
_cell.length_c   1.000
_cell.angle_alpha   90.00
_cell.angle_beta   90.00
_cell.angle_gamma   90.00
#
_symmetry.space_group_name_H-M   'P 1'
#
loop_
_entity.id
_entity.type
_entity.pdbx_description
1 polymer ?
#
loop_
_entity_poly.entity_id
_entity_poly.type
_entity_poly.pdbx_seq_one_letter_code
_entity_poly.pdbx_strand_id
1 'polypeptide(L)'
;MQQNRSLLFTILLAFLVLTQCQSPSSNAPEGYSGYVNPFVGTGGHGHTYPGATVPFGMVQLSPDTRLTGWDGCSAYHYSDSQIYGFSHTHLSGTGIPDYGDVLLMPGTGTIYFNNGADDQPGYRSAFRKQSEEAYPG
;
A
#
# COMPACT_ATOMS: atom_id res chain seq x y z
N MET A 1 37.74 28.91 -43.35
CA MET A 1 38.01 28.66 -41.91
C MET A 1 36.96 29.26 -40.96
N GLN A 2 36.22 30.33 -41.32
CA GLN A 2 35.24 30.96 -40.42
C GLN A 2 33.90 30.20 -40.29
N GLN A 3 33.44 29.51 -41.34
CA GLN A 3 32.15 28.79 -41.35
C GLN A 3 32.10 27.61 -40.35
N ASN A 4 33.19 26.84 -40.24
CA ASN A 4 33.25 25.69 -39.33
C ASN A 4 33.27 26.12 -37.84
N ARG A 5 33.75 27.32 -37.52
CA ARG A 5 33.76 27.87 -36.16
C ARG A 5 32.36 28.29 -35.70
N SER A 6 31.53 28.81 -36.62
CA SER A 6 30.12 29.16 -36.35
C SER A 6 29.28 27.90 -36.11
N LEU A 7 29.43 26.87 -36.96
CA LEU A 7 28.70 25.61 -36.83
C LEU A 7 29.01 24.88 -35.52
N LEU A 8 30.28 24.82 -35.12
CA LEU A 8 30.69 24.28 -33.82
C LEU A 8 30.08 25.05 -32.65
N PHE A 9 29.99 26.38 -32.75
CA PHE A 9 29.39 27.22 -31.71
C PHE A 9 27.89 26.96 -31.56
N THR A 10 27.17 26.80 -32.67
CA THR A 10 25.73 26.50 -32.66
C THR A 10 25.44 25.11 -32.09
N ILE A 11 26.28 24.11 -32.40
CA ILE A 11 26.16 22.76 -31.83
C ILE A 11 26.43 22.78 -30.32
N LEU A 12 27.45 23.53 -29.87
CA LEU A 12 27.77 23.65 -28.45
C LEU A 12 26.63 24.35 -27.66
N LEU A 13 26.03 25.37 -28.26
CA LEU A 13 24.90 26.10 -27.67
C LEU A 13 23.64 25.20 -27.59
N ALA A 14 23.36 24.41 -28.63
CA ALA A 14 22.26 23.45 -28.63
C ALA A 14 22.45 22.35 -27.59
N PHE A 15 23.68 21.88 -27.38
CA PHE A 15 24.00 20.88 -26.36
C PHE A 15 23.81 21.45 -24.94
N LEU A 16 24.17 22.71 -24.72
CA LEU A 16 23.99 23.40 -23.43
C LEU A 16 22.51 23.56 -23.06
N VAL A 17 21.66 23.90 -24.04
CA VAL A 17 20.21 24.04 -23.86
C VAL A 17 19.55 22.69 -23.55
N LEU A 18 20.02 21.59 -24.17
CA LEU A 18 19.49 20.25 -23.91
C LEU A 18 19.84 19.73 -22.50
N THR A 19 20.96 20.15 -21.92
CA THR A 19 21.36 19.75 -20.56
C THR A 19 20.63 20.48 -19.43
N GLN A 20 19.90 21.56 -19.72
CA GLN A 20 19.20 22.37 -18.70
C GLN A 20 17.74 21.94 -18.43
N CYS A 21 17.22 20.93 -19.14
CA CYS A 21 15.85 20.48 -18.97
C CYS A 21 15.66 19.38 -17.91
N GLN A 22 16.67 19.12 -17.07
CA GLN A 22 16.55 18.20 -15.94
C GLN A 22 16.19 18.99 -14.68
N SER A 23 14.90 19.23 -14.47
CA SER A 23 14.41 19.66 -13.16
C SER A 23 14.78 18.56 -12.14
N PRO A 24 15.43 18.89 -11.02
CA PRO A 24 15.60 17.91 -9.96
C PRO A 24 14.21 17.49 -9.48
N SER A 25 13.87 16.21 -9.61
CA SER A 25 12.70 15.64 -8.96
C SER A 25 12.94 15.81 -7.46
N SER A 26 12.21 16.72 -6.81
CA SER A 26 12.27 16.85 -5.37
C SER A 26 11.72 15.56 -4.76
N ASN A 27 12.60 14.73 -4.21
CA ASN A 27 12.21 13.54 -3.42
C ASN A 27 11.59 13.92 -2.06
N ALA A 28 11.19 15.17 -1.87
CA ALA A 28 10.49 15.60 -0.68
C ALA A 28 9.02 15.18 -0.81
N PRO A 29 8.39 14.62 0.24
CA PRO A 29 6.99 14.25 0.20
C PRO A 29 6.14 15.47 -0.17
N GLU A 30 5.27 15.31 -1.18
CA GLU A 30 4.29 16.33 -1.58
C GLU A 30 3.24 16.48 -0.47
N GLY A 31 3.57 17.29 0.54
CA GLY A 31 2.71 17.55 1.70
C GLY A 31 2.98 16.63 2.91
N TYR A 32 2.26 16.89 4.02
CA TYR A 32 2.50 16.17 5.28
C TYR A 32 2.13 14.69 5.23
N SER A 33 1.26 14.28 4.31
CA SER A 33 0.83 12.88 4.16
C SER A 33 1.99 11.95 3.83
N GLY A 34 2.99 12.42 3.08
CA GLY A 34 4.14 11.58 2.71
C GLY A 34 5.12 11.29 3.86
N TYR A 35 4.90 11.84 5.06
CA TYR A 35 5.61 11.42 6.28
C TYR A 35 4.95 10.24 6.99
N VAL A 36 3.71 9.88 6.62
CA VAL A 36 2.95 8.84 7.29
C VAL A 36 3.26 7.49 6.64
N ASN A 37 3.56 6.49 7.47
CA ASN A 37 3.66 5.10 7.06
C ASN A 37 2.54 4.28 7.74
N PRO A 38 1.47 3.90 7.01
CA PRO A 38 0.36 3.13 7.56
C PRO A 38 0.73 1.75 8.11
N PHE A 39 1.89 1.19 7.74
CA PHE A 39 2.34 -0.11 8.25
C PHE A 39 2.90 -0.04 9.68
N VAL A 40 3.20 1.15 10.21
CA VAL A 40 3.67 1.28 11.59
C VAL A 40 2.57 0.85 12.57
N GLY A 41 2.90 -0.12 13.44
CA GLY A 41 1.95 -0.71 14.41
C GLY A 41 1.15 -1.90 13.87
N THR A 42 1.29 -2.25 12.60
CA THR A 42 0.55 -3.38 11.99
C THR A 42 1.19 -4.75 12.25
N GLY A 43 2.38 -4.79 12.86
CA GLY A 43 3.01 -6.01 13.35
C GLY A 43 3.32 -5.91 14.85
N GLY A 44 3.81 -7.00 15.44
CA GLY A 44 3.99 -7.06 16.88
C GLY A 44 2.64 -6.90 17.58
N HIS A 45 2.53 -5.99 18.54
CA HIS A 45 1.34 -5.84 19.39
C HIS A 45 0.67 -4.46 19.26
N GLY A 46 0.88 -3.77 18.13
CA GLY A 46 0.31 -2.44 17.90
C GLY A 46 -1.16 -2.48 17.50
N HIS A 47 -1.55 -3.51 16.73
CA HIS A 47 -2.92 -3.75 16.26
C HIS A 47 -3.51 -2.57 15.49
N THR A 48 -2.72 -1.89 14.67
CA THR A 48 -3.23 -0.93 13.69
C THR A 48 -3.55 -1.65 12.38
N TYR A 49 -4.23 -0.97 11.47
CA TYR A 49 -4.53 -1.47 10.12
C TYR A 49 -3.92 -0.52 9.06
N PRO A 50 -3.45 -1.04 7.91
CA PRO A 50 -2.83 -0.21 6.87
C PRO A 50 -3.85 0.35 5.85
N GLY A 51 -5.13 -0.02 5.97
CA GLY A 51 -6.18 0.32 5.01
C GLY A 51 -6.53 1.81 4.89
N ALA A 52 -7.24 2.10 3.80
CA ALA A 52 -7.67 3.44 3.42
C ALA A 52 -8.77 3.97 4.35
N THR A 53 -8.55 5.17 4.89
CA THR A 53 -9.57 5.90 5.65
C THR A 53 -9.27 7.40 5.66
N VAL A 54 -10.32 8.20 5.80
CA VAL A 54 -10.20 9.65 6.06
C VAL A 54 -10.11 9.91 7.55
N PRO A 55 -9.60 11.08 7.99
CA PRO A 55 -9.60 11.43 9.41
C PRO A 55 -11.01 11.29 10.03
N PHE A 56 -11.13 10.44 11.05
CA PHE A 56 -12.39 10.15 11.76
C PHE A 56 -13.49 9.52 10.87
N GLY A 57 -13.10 8.89 9.75
CA GLY A 57 -14.02 8.19 8.85
C GLY A 57 -14.67 6.99 9.53
N MET A 58 -15.97 6.78 9.27
CA MET A 58 -16.69 5.60 9.76
C MET A 58 -16.34 4.32 9.00
N VAL A 59 -15.78 4.44 7.81
CA VAL A 59 -15.32 3.31 6.98
C VAL A 59 -13.80 3.24 7.02
N GLN A 60 -13.30 2.03 7.25
CA GLN A 60 -11.89 1.69 7.27
C GLN A 60 -11.71 0.51 6.30
N LEU A 61 -11.53 0.79 5.01
CA LEU A 61 -11.34 -0.23 4.00
C LEU A 61 -9.93 -0.81 4.11
N SER A 62 -9.78 -2.00 4.67
CA SER A 62 -8.47 -2.59 4.96
C SER A 62 -8.39 -4.08 4.61
N PRO A 63 -7.19 -4.60 4.29
CA PRO A 63 -6.98 -6.03 4.09
C PRO A 63 -7.11 -6.85 5.38
N ASP A 64 -7.76 -8.01 5.29
CA ASP A 64 -7.88 -9.00 6.37
C ASP A 64 -6.88 -10.14 6.11
N THR A 65 -5.91 -10.33 7.00
CA THR A 65 -4.87 -11.39 6.90
C THR A 65 -4.87 -12.35 8.10
N ARG A 66 -5.48 -11.96 9.22
CA ARG A 66 -5.53 -12.72 10.48
C ARG A 66 -6.92 -12.68 11.08
N LEU A 67 -7.66 -13.78 10.92
CA LEU A 67 -9.07 -13.87 11.30
C LEU A 67 -9.32 -14.13 12.79
N THR A 68 -8.31 -14.59 13.52
CA THR A 68 -8.46 -15.00 14.93
C THR A 68 -7.19 -14.70 15.73
N GLY A 69 -7.31 -14.75 17.05
CA GLY A 69 -6.20 -14.54 17.98
C GLY A 69 -6.02 -13.09 18.38
N TRP A 70 -5.24 -12.89 19.44
CA TRP A 70 -5.04 -11.56 20.04
C TRP A 70 -4.28 -10.61 19.12
N ASP A 71 -3.25 -11.09 18.42
CA ASP A 71 -2.52 -10.28 17.44
C ASP A 71 -3.34 -9.97 16.17
N GLY A 72 -4.55 -10.50 16.05
CA GLY A 72 -5.48 -10.27 14.93
C GLY A 72 -6.54 -9.20 15.22
N CYS A 73 -6.38 -8.40 16.27
CA CYS A 73 -7.42 -7.43 16.68
C CYS A 73 -7.84 -6.43 15.60
N SER A 74 -6.93 -6.06 14.69
CA SER A 74 -7.19 -5.16 13.55
C SER A 74 -7.37 -5.90 12.22
N ALA A 75 -7.60 -7.22 12.26
CA ALA A 75 -7.68 -8.13 11.11
C ALA A 75 -6.41 -8.24 10.24
N TYR A 76 -5.45 -7.32 10.35
CA TYR A 76 -4.21 -7.32 9.62
C TYR A 76 -3.00 -7.54 10.54
N HIS A 77 -2.09 -8.42 10.14
CA HIS A 77 -0.78 -8.53 10.78
C HIS A 77 0.36 -8.56 9.75
N TYR A 78 1.37 -7.70 9.93
CA TYR A 78 2.43 -7.47 8.92
C TYR A 78 3.25 -8.72 8.58
N SER A 79 3.35 -9.70 9.48
CA SER A 79 4.07 -10.96 9.19
C SER A 79 3.35 -11.89 8.21
N ASP A 80 2.06 -11.66 7.98
CA ASP A 80 1.22 -12.62 7.26
C ASP A 80 1.39 -12.46 5.75
N SER A 81 1.18 -13.57 5.03
CA SER A 81 1.38 -13.68 3.58
C SER A 81 0.14 -14.18 2.84
N GLN A 82 -0.96 -14.36 3.57
CA GLN A 82 -2.26 -14.74 3.03
C GLN A 82 -3.26 -13.61 3.33
N ILE A 83 -4.10 -13.30 2.36
CA ILE A 83 -5.19 -12.32 2.48
C ILE A 83 -6.53 -13.02 2.24
N TYR A 84 -7.50 -12.71 3.09
CA TYR A 84 -8.86 -13.23 3.03
C TYR A 84 -9.80 -12.26 2.29
N GLY A 85 -9.44 -10.99 2.19
CA GLY A 85 -10.16 -10.00 1.41
C GLY A 85 -9.97 -8.61 1.99
N PHE A 86 -10.90 -7.72 1.70
CA PHE A 86 -10.93 -6.35 2.19
C PHE A 86 -12.27 -6.06 2.85
N SER A 87 -12.29 -5.90 4.17
CA SER A 87 -13.48 -5.52 4.92
C SER A 87 -13.53 -4.01 5.16
N HIS A 88 -14.70 -3.49 5.54
CA HIS A 88 -14.99 -2.05 5.54
C HIS A 88 -15.03 -1.42 6.93
N THR A 89 -14.92 -2.22 7.99
CA THR A 89 -14.93 -1.76 9.37
C THR A 89 -13.76 -2.38 10.13
N HIS A 90 -12.98 -1.55 10.80
CA HIS A 90 -11.82 -1.99 11.58
C HIS A 90 -11.64 -1.14 12.83
N LEU A 91 -11.12 -1.75 13.88
CA LEU A 91 -10.69 -1.06 15.09
C LEU A 91 -9.16 -0.92 15.09
N SER A 92 -8.66 0.22 15.55
CA SER A 92 -7.23 0.53 15.60
C SER A 92 -6.72 0.55 17.04
N GLY A 93 -5.77 -0.32 17.36
CA GLY A 93 -5.08 -0.38 18.64
C GLY A 93 -5.85 -1.06 19.78
N THR A 94 -6.84 -1.89 19.46
CA THR A 94 -7.63 -2.61 20.48
C THR A 94 -6.91 -3.87 20.99
N GLY A 95 -7.34 -4.35 22.16
CA GLY A 95 -6.86 -5.61 22.75
C GLY A 95 -7.83 -6.79 22.62
N ILE A 96 -8.96 -6.58 21.94
CA ILE A 96 -9.98 -7.61 21.63
C ILE A 96 -10.46 -7.36 20.19
N PRO A 97 -10.57 -8.41 19.35
CA PRO A 97 -11.07 -8.28 17.99
C PRO A 97 -12.59 -8.05 17.96
N ASP A 98 -13.01 -7.19 17.04
CA ASP A 98 -14.41 -6.97 16.62
C ASP A 98 -14.37 -6.35 15.21
N TYR A 99 -15.53 -6.08 14.60
CA TYR A 99 -15.68 -5.57 13.23
C TYR A 99 -15.17 -6.58 12.18
N GLY A 100 -14.59 -6.13 11.06
CA GLY A 100 -14.31 -6.98 9.90
C GLY A 100 -15.54 -7.18 9.00
N ASP A 101 -16.45 -6.20 8.97
CA ASP A 101 -17.73 -6.32 8.28
C ASP A 101 -17.62 -5.99 6.78
N VAL A 102 -18.51 -6.60 5.99
CA VAL A 102 -18.60 -6.40 4.52
C VAL A 102 -17.28 -6.72 3.82
N LEU A 103 -16.89 -8.00 3.89
CA LEU A 103 -15.69 -8.52 3.24
C LEU A 103 -15.89 -8.68 1.73
N LEU A 104 -15.04 -8.02 0.94
CA LEU A 104 -14.92 -8.24 -0.50
C LEU A 104 -13.62 -8.96 -0.83
N MET A 105 -13.71 -10.10 -1.50
CA MET A 105 -12.57 -10.83 -2.04
C MET A 105 -12.63 -10.84 -3.57
N PRO A 106 -11.81 -10.03 -4.27
CA PRO A 106 -11.70 -10.12 -5.72
C PRO A 106 -11.01 -11.42 -6.11
N GLY A 107 -11.52 -12.08 -7.15
CA GLY A 107 -10.97 -13.34 -7.64
C GLY A 107 -11.41 -13.66 -9.05
N THR A 108 -10.77 -14.66 -9.64
CA THR A 108 -11.13 -15.22 -10.96
C THR A 108 -11.19 -16.74 -10.86
N GLY A 109 -11.88 -17.37 -11.81
CA GLY A 109 -12.02 -18.84 -11.84
C GLY A 109 -13.08 -19.37 -10.87
N THR A 110 -12.80 -20.52 -10.27
CA THR A 110 -13.75 -21.21 -9.38
C THR A 110 -14.01 -20.41 -8.11
N ILE A 111 -15.30 -20.23 -7.78
CA ILE A 111 -15.72 -19.56 -6.56
C ILE A 111 -15.69 -20.57 -5.40
N TYR A 112 -14.90 -20.27 -4.38
CA TYR A 112 -14.88 -20.99 -3.11
C TYR A 112 -15.63 -20.17 -2.06
N PHE A 113 -16.48 -20.83 -1.27
CA PHE A 113 -17.19 -20.20 -0.15
C PHE A 113 -16.52 -20.45 1.20
N ASN A 114 -15.56 -21.37 1.27
CA ASN A 114 -14.67 -21.53 2.41
C ASN A 114 -13.53 -20.49 2.30
N ASN A 115 -13.08 -19.92 3.42
CA ASN A 115 -11.98 -18.96 3.45
C ASN A 115 -10.59 -19.61 3.31
N GLY A 116 -10.49 -20.92 3.58
CA GLY A 116 -9.29 -21.74 3.52
C GLY A 116 -8.44 -21.71 4.78
N ALA A 117 -8.85 -21.02 5.86
CA ALA A 117 -8.09 -20.92 7.11
C ALA A 117 -7.89 -22.27 7.82
N ASP A 118 -8.73 -23.25 7.50
CA ASP A 118 -8.72 -24.65 7.94
C ASP A 118 -7.89 -25.57 7.02
N ASP A 119 -7.10 -24.98 6.13
CA ASP A 119 -6.32 -25.66 5.08
C ASP A 119 -7.13 -26.46 4.06
N GLN A 120 -8.45 -26.23 4.01
CA GLN A 120 -9.28 -26.68 2.90
C GLN A 120 -9.16 -25.72 1.71
N PRO A 121 -9.56 -26.15 0.49
CA PRO A 121 -9.67 -25.24 -0.64
C PRO A 121 -10.58 -24.05 -0.30
N GLY A 122 -10.05 -22.84 -0.45
CA GLY A 122 -10.75 -21.62 -0.05
C GLY A 122 -10.36 -20.42 -0.91
N TYR A 123 -11.04 -19.29 -0.68
CA TYR A 123 -10.85 -18.08 -1.47
C TYR A 123 -9.58 -17.28 -1.10
N ARG A 124 -8.89 -17.58 0.01
CA ARG A 124 -7.68 -16.85 0.42
C ARG A 124 -6.66 -16.81 -0.71
N SER A 125 -5.95 -15.70 -0.82
CA SER A 125 -4.89 -15.53 -1.81
C SER A 125 -3.56 -15.26 -1.13
N ALA A 126 -2.46 -15.74 -1.72
CA ALA A 126 -1.14 -15.35 -1.32
C ALA A 126 -0.81 -13.96 -1.86
N PHE A 127 -0.10 -13.14 -1.08
CA PHE A 127 0.43 -11.86 -1.54
C PHE A 127 1.90 -11.69 -1.12
N ARG A 128 2.56 -10.68 -1.67
CA ARG A 128 3.97 -10.39 -1.41
C ARG A 128 4.11 -8.99 -0.82
N LYS A 129 4.89 -8.87 0.25
CA LYS A 129 5.17 -7.58 0.91
C LYS A 129 5.87 -6.59 -0.01
N GLN A 130 6.67 -7.07 -0.96
CA GLN A 130 7.39 -6.24 -1.92
C GLN A 130 6.45 -5.51 -2.90
N SER A 131 5.21 -5.97 -3.05
CA SER A 131 4.19 -5.36 -3.90
C SER A 131 3.01 -4.82 -3.09
N GLU A 132 3.17 -4.68 -1.77
CA GLU A 132 2.15 -4.11 -0.89
C GLU A 132 2.53 -2.67 -0.58
N GLU A 133 1.61 -1.75 -0.86
CA GLU A 133 1.81 -0.31 -0.69
C GLU A 133 0.60 0.29 0.04
N ALA A 134 0.85 1.29 0.89
CA ALA A 134 -0.19 2.01 1.61
C ALA A 134 0.27 3.46 1.90
N TYR A 135 -0.66 4.39 1.76
CA TYR A 135 -0.47 5.83 1.99
C TYR A 135 -1.77 6.41 2.58
N PRO A 136 -1.75 7.59 3.21
CA PRO A 136 -2.99 8.21 3.68
C PRO A 136 -3.98 8.50 2.54
N GLY A 137 -5.23 8.06 2.72
CA GLY A 137 -6.31 8.15 1.72
C GLY A 137 -6.70 6.78 1.20
#